data_AF-A0A227J565-F1
#
_entry.id   AF-A0A227J565-F1
#
_cell.length_a   1.000
_cell.length_b   1.000
_cell.length_c   1.000
_cell.angle_alpha   90.00
_cell.angle_beta   90.00
_cell.angle_gamma   90.00
#
_symmetry.space_group_name_H-M   'P 1'
#
loop_
_entity.id
_entity.type
_entity.pdbx_description
1 polymer ?
#
loop_
_entity_poly.entity_id
_entity_poly.type
_entity_poly.pdbx_seq_one_letter_code
_entity_poly.pdbx_strand_id
1 'polypeptide(L)'
;MLKPNIIKTSENPLQTIEVDVYDEYGEKLTKQIACERPLTVMLNWKEVVTLMTLGSRPEALVLGYLKNQSFLSDPAAIESVIID
;
A
#
# COMPACT_ATOMS: atom_id res chain seq x y z
N MET A 1 10.60 2.78 -23.58
CA MET A 1 10.55 2.35 -22.16
C MET A 1 9.31 1.49 -22.03
N LEU A 2 9.46 0.18 -21.81
CA LEU A 2 8.31 -0.70 -21.60
C LEU A 2 7.71 -0.30 -20.24
N LYS A 3 6.44 0.14 -20.23
CA LYS A 3 5.71 0.30 -18.98
C LYS A 3 5.10 -1.06 -18.63
N PRO A 4 5.25 -1.55 -17.40
CA PRO A 4 4.64 -2.81 -17.00
C PRO A 4 3.13 -2.72 -17.15
N ASN A 5 2.50 -3.82 -17.53
CA ASN A 5 1.04 -3.87 -17.61
C ASN A 5 0.46 -3.81 -16.20
N ILE A 6 -0.40 -2.84 -15.89
CA ILE A 6 -1.00 -2.68 -14.56
C ILE A 6 -2.44 -3.15 -14.62
N ILE A 7 -2.73 -4.21 -13.87
CA ILE A 7 -4.07 -4.77 -13.69
C ILE A 7 -4.49 -4.38 -12.27
N LYS A 8 -5.58 -3.65 -12.11
CA LYS A 8 -6.04 -3.21 -10.79
C LYS A 8 -7.56 -3.23 -10.67
N THR A 9 -8.04 -3.56 -9.48
CA THR A 9 -9.42 -3.32 -9.06
C THR A 9 -9.68 -1.81 -8.92
N SER A 10 -10.96 -1.42 -8.88
CA SER A 10 -11.35 0.00 -8.76
C SER A 10 -11.38 0.49 -7.31
N GLU A 11 -10.84 -0.28 -6.37
CA GLU A 11 -10.91 0.05 -4.96
C GLU A 11 -9.87 1.11 -4.59
N ASN A 12 -10.32 2.13 -3.84
CA ASN A 12 -9.45 3.12 -3.25
C ASN A 12 -9.80 3.23 -1.76
N PRO A 13 -9.04 2.56 -0.89
CA PRO A 13 -9.39 2.46 0.52
C PRO A 13 -9.30 3.83 1.21
N LEU A 14 -10.23 4.09 2.15
CA LEU A 14 -10.19 5.30 2.97
C LEU A 14 -8.93 5.32 3.83
N GLN A 15 -8.09 6.35 3.67
CA GLN A 15 -6.81 6.46 4.38
C GLN A 15 -6.98 6.82 5.85
N THR A 16 -8.10 7.45 6.20
CA THR A 16 -8.45 7.81 7.57
C THR A 16 -9.89 7.43 7.89
N ILE A 17 -10.17 7.25 9.17
CA ILE A 17 -11.53 7.18 9.71
C ILE A 17 -11.70 8.20 10.83
N GLU A 18 -12.94 8.64 10.98
CA GLU A 18 -13.33 9.47 12.11
C GLU A 18 -13.58 8.61 13.34
N VAL A 19 -13.00 9.00 14.47
CA VAL A 19 -13.21 8.36 15.76
C VAL A 19 -13.42 9.39 16.85
N ASP A 20 -14.18 8.98 17.85
CA ASP A 20 -14.32 9.70 19.10
C ASP A 20 -13.14 9.39 20.02
N VAL A 21 -12.49 10.43 20.52
CA VAL A 21 -11.38 10.35 21.49
C VAL A 21 -11.68 11.24 22.69
N TYR A 22 -10.94 11.05 23.77
CA TYR A 22 -11.01 11.89 24.95
C TYR A 22 -9.64 12.51 25.21
N ASP A 23 -9.61 13.78 25.58
CA ASP A 23 -8.37 14.46 25.98
C ASP A 23 -7.99 14.18 27.45
N GLU A 24 -6.92 14.81 27.95
CA GLU A 24 -6.43 14.64 29.31
C GLU A 24 -7.38 15.17 30.40
N TYR A 25 -8.35 16.01 30.03
CA TYR A 25 -9.38 16.56 30.93
C TYR A 25 -10.69 15.76 30.86
N GLY A 26 -10.77 14.77 29.98
CA GLY A 26 -11.96 13.94 29.76
C GLY A 26 -12.98 14.57 28.81
N GLU A 27 -12.62 15.62 28.06
CA GLU A 27 -13.49 16.18 27.04
C GLU A 27 -13.50 15.32 25.78
N LYS A 28 -14.69 15.11 25.20
CA LYS A 28 -14.86 14.32 23.99
C LYS A 28 -14.50 15.14 22.76
N LEU A 29 -13.62 14.60 21.92
CA LEU A 29 -13.19 15.19 20.65
C LEU A 29 -13.40 14.21 19.51
N THR A 30 -13.60 14.75 18.31
CA THR A 30 -13.66 13.96 17.08
C THR A 30 -12.35 14.14 16.31
N LYS A 31 -11.67 13.05 15.94
CA LYS A 31 -10.38 13.07 15.25
C LYS A 31 -10.36 12.10 14.07
N GLN A 32 -9.62 12.46 13.03
CA GLN A 32 -9.29 11.57 11.93
C GLN A 32 -8.04 10.78 12.30
N ILE A 33 -8.12 9.45 12.30
CA ILE A 33 -7.00 8.55 12.56
C ILE A 33 -6.64 7.78 11.30
N ALA A 34 -5.35 7.49 11.12
CA ALA A 34 -4.86 6.68 10.01
C ALA A 34 -5.44 5.26 10.05
N CYS A 35 -5.93 4.80 8.91
CA CYS A 35 -6.37 3.42 8.68
C CYS A 35 -5.29 2.64 7.98
N GLU A 36 -4.38 2.05 8.76
CA GLU A 36 -3.41 1.11 8.23
C GLU A 36 -4.09 -0.20 7.83
N ARG A 37 -3.71 -0.72 6.67
CA ARG A 37 -4.15 -2.01 6.13
C ARG A 37 -2.93 -2.82 5.70
N PRO A 38 -2.94 -4.15 5.91
CA PRO A 38 -1.90 -5.01 5.40
C PRO A 38 -1.94 -5.05 3.87
N LEU A 39 -0.77 -4.91 3.24
CA LEU A 39 -0.54 -5.12 1.82
C LEU A 39 0.52 -6.21 1.66
N THR A 40 0.12 -7.37 1.17
CA THR A 40 1.02 -8.49 0.90
C THR A 40 1.68 -8.31 -0.46
N VAL A 41 3.00 -8.22 -0.48
CA VAL A 41 3.79 -8.17 -1.71
C VAL A 41 4.11 -9.59 -2.14
N MET A 42 3.67 -9.95 -3.33
CA MET A 42 4.04 -11.21 -3.97
C MET A 42 4.95 -10.96 -5.17
N LEU A 43 5.95 -11.82 -5.34
CA LEU A 43 6.78 -11.88 -6.54
C LEU A 43 6.64 -13.27 -7.16
N ASN A 44 6.11 -13.34 -8.39
CA ASN A 44 5.83 -14.61 -9.07
C ASN A 44 5.05 -15.60 -8.19
N TRP A 45 3.95 -15.11 -7.59
CA TRP A 45 3.05 -15.87 -6.69
C TRP A 45 3.69 -16.40 -5.41
N LYS A 46 4.83 -15.85 -5.00
CA LYS A 46 5.45 -16.12 -3.70
C LYS A 46 5.40 -14.87 -2.85
N GLU A 47 4.90 -15.01 -1.61
CA GLU A 47 4.92 -13.94 -0.63
C GLU A 47 6.36 -13.53 -0.31
N VAL A 48 6.62 -12.23 -0.37
CA VAL A 48 7.91 -11.62 -0.03
C VAL A 48 7.83 -10.94 1.33
N VAL A 49 6.77 -10.15 1.54
CA VAL A 49 6.55 -9.37 2.76
C VAL A 49 5.08 -8.96 2.88
N THR A 50 4.62 -8.70 4.09
CA THR A 50 3.38 -7.94 4.33
C THR A 50 3.73 -6.60 4.96
N LEU A 51 3.28 -5.50 4.33
CA LEU A 51 3.51 -4.13 4.79
C LEU A 51 2.23 -3.58 5.43
N MET A 52 2.36 -2.79 6.49
CA MET A 52 1.26 -1.94 6.96
C MET A 52 1.29 -0.63 6.17
N THR A 53 0.17 -0.28 5.51
CA THR A 53 0.12 0.85 4.57
C THR A 53 -1.20 1.60 4.70
N LEU A 54 -1.24 2.84 4.25
CA LEU A 54 -2.51 3.58 4.10
C LEU A 54 -3.35 3.10 2.90
N GLY A 55 -2.84 2.15 2.10
CA GLY A 55 -3.50 1.58 0.92
C GLY A 55 -3.46 2.46 -0.34
N SER A 56 -2.83 3.64 -0.30
CA SER A 56 -2.75 4.53 -1.46
C SER A 56 -1.62 4.15 -2.43
N ARG A 57 -1.91 4.11 -3.74
CA ARG A 57 -0.92 3.89 -4.82
C ARG A 57 -0.07 2.62 -4.60
N PRO A 58 -0.71 1.45 -4.37
CA PRO A 58 0.01 0.21 -4.06
C PRO A 58 0.98 -0.20 -5.17
N GLU A 59 0.70 0.10 -6.44
CA GLU A 59 1.60 -0.22 -7.55
C GLU A 59 2.95 0.49 -7.43
N ALA A 60 2.95 1.75 -7.01
CA ALA A 60 4.16 2.53 -6.84
C ALA A 60 4.94 2.09 -5.59
N LEU A 61 4.22 1.78 -4.51
CA LEU A 61 4.81 1.29 -3.27
C LEU A 61 5.54 -0.05 -3.50
N VAL A 62 4.89 -1.00 -4.17
CA VAL A 62 5.46 -2.33 -4.41
C VAL A 62 6.68 -2.24 -5.32
N LEU A 63 6.61 -1.51 -6.43
CA LEU A 63 7.75 -1.34 -7.34
C LEU A 63 8.93 -0.64 -6.63
N GLY A 64 8.63 0.38 -5.82
CA GLY A 64 9.63 1.06 -4.99
C GLY A 64 10.27 0.13 -3.97
N TYR A 65 9.48 -0.71 -3.30
CA TYR A 65 9.95 -1.69 -2.33
C TYR A 65 10.87 -2.72 -2.99
N LEU A 66 10.46 -3.34 -4.10
CA LEU A 66 11.26 -4.35 -4.80
C LEU A 66 12.60 -3.76 -5.28
N LYS A 67 12.59 -2.52 -5.79
CA LYS A 67 13.82 -1.81 -6.15
C LYS A 67 14.70 -1.56 -4.94
N ASN A 68 14.14 -1.06 -3.84
CA ASN A 68 14.88 -0.74 -2.61
C ASN A 68 15.50 -1.99 -1.97
N GLN A 69 14.82 -3.12 -2.02
CA GLN A 69 15.30 -4.41 -1.51
C GLN A 69 16.13 -5.21 -2.52
N SER A 70 16.53 -4.58 -3.63
CA SER A 70 17.35 -5.19 -4.69
C SER A 70 16.74 -6.42 -5.38
N PHE A 71 15.43 -6.66 -5.25
CA PHE A 71 14.71 -7.66 -6.06
C PHE A 71 14.55 -7.23 -7.52
N LEU A 72 14.62 -5.92 -7.78
CA LEU A 72 14.45 -5.33 -9.11
C LEU A 72 15.56 -4.33 -9.42
N SER A 73 16.44 -4.66 -10.36
CA SER A 73 17.53 -3.78 -10.81
C SER A 73 17.11 -2.89 -11.98
N ASP A 74 16.34 -3.46 -12.91
CA ASP A 74 15.84 -2.78 -14.12
C ASP A 74 14.31 -2.88 -14.15
N PRO A 75 13.58 -1.75 -14.14
CA PRO A 75 12.12 -1.73 -14.29
C PRO A 75 11.59 -2.44 -15.54
N ALA A 76 12.39 -2.57 -16.60
CA ALA A 76 12.00 -3.28 -17.81
C ALA A 76 11.86 -4.81 -17.61
N ALA A 77 12.37 -5.36 -16.49
CA ALA A 77 12.19 -6.76 -16.12
C ALA A 77 10.79 -7.08 -15.58
N ILE A 78 9.93 -6.07 -15.33
CA ILE A 78 8.56 -6.28 -14.89
C ILE A 78 7.64 -6.42 -16.09
N GLU A 79 7.05 -7.60 -16.25
CA GLU A 79 6.01 -7.85 -17.25
C GLU A 79 4.68 -7.20 -16.84
N SER A 80 4.22 -7.46 -15.60
CA SER A 80 2.95 -6.97 -15.09
C SER A 80 2.96 -6.72 -13.58
N VAL A 81 2.08 -5.83 -13.12
CA VAL A 81 1.75 -5.60 -11.72
C VAL A 81 0.26 -5.82 -11.55
N ILE A 82 -0.12 -6.70 -10.63
CA ILE A 82 -1.52 -7.02 -10.32
C ILE A 82 -1.81 -6.47 -8.92
N ILE A 83 -2.85 -5.65 -8.82
CA ILE A 83 -3.40 -5.11 -7.57
C ILE A 83 -4.79 -5.68 -7.40
N ASP A 84 -4.97 -6.45 -6.33
CA ASP A 84 -6.25 -6.97 -5.87
C ASP A 84 -6.85 -6.00 -4.85
#